data_AF-A0AAD4E3L0-F1
#
_entry.id   AF-A0AAD4E3L0-F1
#
_cell.length_a   1.000
_cell.length_b   1.000
_cell.length_c   1.000
_cell.angle_alpha   90.00
_cell.angle_beta   90.00
_cell.angle_gamma   90.00
#
_symmetry.space_group_name_H-M   'P 1'
#
loop_
_entity.id
_entity.type
_entity.pdbx_description
1 polymer ?
#
loop_
_entity_poly.entity_id
_entity_poly.type
_entity_poly.pdbx_seq_one_letter_code
_entity_poly.pdbx_strand_id
1 'polypeptide(L)'
;MHRTGLVQYNCVFDGLVKNGSGKYFPKFTAKDYSSVYCSMVVELKNVMKDAYHGPKLTRQLHEWAAEGWAQSCGVDGKDTSKHHHLRVLLD
;
A
#
# COMPACT_ATOMS: atom_id res chain seq x y z
N MET A 1 25.58 20.15 22.31
CA MET A 1 25.08 18.76 22.26
C MET A 1 23.78 18.76 21.45
N HIS A 2 23.85 18.52 20.14
CA HIS A 2 22.65 18.44 19.30
C HIS A 2 22.01 17.06 19.47
N ARG A 3 20.83 17.00 20.09
CA ARG A 3 19.96 15.82 20.00
C ARG A 3 19.41 15.78 18.59
N THR A 4 20.00 14.98 17.71
CA THR A 4 19.32 14.48 16.52
C THR A 4 18.30 13.45 16.98
N GLY A 5 17.18 13.93 17.52
CA GLY A 5 15.99 13.10 17.68
C GLY A 5 15.53 12.73 16.29
N LEU A 6 15.83 11.50 15.85
CA LEU A 6 15.19 10.91 14.68
C LEU A 6 13.69 11.01 14.96
N VAL A 7 12.99 11.84 14.18
CA VAL A 7 11.54 11.87 14.20
C VAL A 7 11.11 10.49 13.72
N GLN A 8 10.74 9.63 14.67
CA GLN A 8 10.17 8.33 14.36
C GLN A 8 8.77 8.60 13.82
N TYR A 9 8.67 8.65 12.50
CA TYR A 9 7.38 8.70 11.84
C TYR A 9 6.74 7.31 11.98
N ASN A 10 5.88 7.17 12.99
CA ASN A 10 5.04 5.99 13.14
C ASN A 10 3.94 6.05 12.09
N CYS A 11 4.23 5.54 10.89
CA CYS A 11 3.19 5.24 9.90
C CYS A 11 2.35 4.10 10.44
N VAL A 12 1.25 4.40 11.12
CA VAL A 12 0.29 3.37 11.49
C VAL A 12 -0.80 3.39 10.43
N PHE A 13 -0.83 2.32 9.64
CA PHE A 13 -1.98 2.00 8.81
C PHE A 13 -3.20 1.86 9.73
N ASP A 14 -4.15 2.78 9.60
CA ASP A 14 -5.37 2.92 10.39
C ASP A 14 -6.59 2.46 9.57
N GLY A 15 -6.43 1.34 8.88
CA GLY A 15 -7.48 0.73 8.07
C GLY A 15 -7.70 1.42 6.72
N LEU A 16 -8.93 1.30 6.23
CA LEU A 16 -9.31 1.71 4.89
C LEU A 16 -10.46 2.71 4.94
N VAL A 17 -10.42 3.69 4.04
CA VAL A 17 -11.50 4.66 3.86
C VAL A 17 -11.96 4.64 2.41
N LYS A 18 -13.28 4.74 2.18
CA LYS A 18 -13.82 4.93 0.83
C LYS A 18 -13.68 6.39 0.41
N ASN A 19 -13.19 6.62 -0.79
CA ASN A 19 -13.25 7.95 -1.41
C ASN A 19 -14.64 8.20 -2.03
N GLY A 20 -14.85 9.40 -2.58
CA GLY A 20 -16.10 9.77 -3.26
C GLY A 20 -16.46 8.93 -4.49
N SER A 21 -15.53 8.14 -5.02
CA SER A 21 -15.80 7.19 -6.12
C SER A 21 -16.02 5.74 -5.64
N GLY A 22 -16.15 5.52 -4.34
CA GLY A 22 -16.42 4.21 -3.74
C GLY A 22 -15.20 3.28 -3.65
N LYS A 23 -14.02 3.72 -4.10
CA LYS A 23 -12.76 2.96 -4.00
C LYS A 23 -12.17 3.08 -2.61
N TYR A 24 -11.62 1.98 -2.10
CA TYR A 24 -10.93 1.96 -0.80
C TYR A 24 -9.50 2.47 -0.93
N PHE A 25 -9.07 3.29 0.02
CA PHE A 25 -7.71 3.82 0.15
C PHE A 25 -7.19 3.57 1.56
N PRO A 26 -5.87 3.38 1.73
CA PRO A 26 -5.27 3.30 3.05
C PRO A 26 -5.49 4.62 3.79
N LYS A 27 -5.98 4.49 5.03
CA LYS A 27 -6.03 5.57 5.99
C LYS A 27 -4.77 5.45 6.85
N PHE A 28 -4.03 6.53 6.98
CA PHE A 28 -2.87 6.60 7.86
C PHE A 28 -3.19 7.51 9.05
N THR A 29 -2.64 7.19 10.22
CA THR A 29 -2.81 8.02 11.43
C THR A 29 -2.23 9.42 11.27
N ALA A 30 -1.14 9.55 10.50
CA ALA A 30 -0.50 10.82 10.20
C ALA A 30 -0.89 11.30 8.79
N LYS A 31 -1.34 12.57 8.70
CA LYS A 31 -1.84 13.18 7.47
C LYS A 31 -0.83 13.19 6.32
N ASP A 32 0.45 13.32 6.65
CA ASP A 32 1.54 13.42 5.67
C ASP A 32 1.80 12.09 4.95
N TYR A 33 1.37 10.96 5.52
CA TYR A 33 1.53 9.66 4.86
C TYR A 33 0.58 9.46 3.70
N SER A 34 -0.62 10.04 3.76
CA SER A 34 -1.57 9.96 2.65
C SER A 34 -1.01 10.63 1.40
N SER A 35 -0.34 11.79 1.53
CA SER A 35 0.27 12.47 0.38
C SER A 35 1.49 11.70 -0.14
N VAL A 36 2.35 11.19 0.74
CA VAL A 36 3.51 10.36 0.35
C VAL A 36 3.04 9.10 -0.39
N TYR A 37 2.05 8.40 0.15
CA TYR A 37 1.46 7.21 -0.47
C TYR A 37 0.89 7.54 -1.87
N CYS A 38 0.11 8.61 -1.98
CA CYS A 38 -0.44 9.05 -3.26
C CYS A 38 0.66 9.34 -4.29
N SER A 39 1.73 10.04 -3.91
CA SER A 39 2.87 10.30 -4.78
C SER A 39 3.57 9.01 -5.22
N MET A 40 3.80 8.07 -4.30
CA MET A 40 4.40 6.77 -4.64
C MET A 40 3.53 5.99 -5.62
N VAL A 41 2.21 5.98 -5.46
CA VAL A 41 1.28 5.31 -6.37
C VAL A 41 1.33 5.92 -7.78
N VAL A 42 1.48 7.24 -7.88
CA VAL A 42 1.64 7.91 -9.18
C VAL A 42 2.94 7.47 -9.86
N GLU A 43 4.06 7.46 -9.13
CA GLU A 43 5.35 7.04 -9.68
C GLU A 43 5.32 5.58 -10.14
N LEU A 44 4.75 4.68 -9.34
CA LEU A 44 4.59 3.27 -9.72
C LEU A 44 3.77 3.13 -11.01
N LYS A 45 2.67 3.87 -11.16
CA LYS A 45 1.87 3.87 -12.39
C LYS A 45 2.64 4.39 -13.60
N ASN A 46 3.55 5.33 -13.40
CA ASN A 46 4.41 5.82 -14.49
C ASN A 46 5.41 4.73 -14.91
N VAL A 47 6.07 4.07 -13.95
CA VAL A 47 7.00 2.97 -14.23
C VAL A 47 6.28 1.77 -14.87
N MET A 48 5.04 1.47 -14.45
CA MET A 48 4.24 0.39 -15.05
C MET A 48 3.93 0.61 -16.53
N LYS A 49 3.91 1.86 -17.01
CA LYS A 49 3.71 2.18 -18.43
C LYS A 49 4.99 2.00 -19.27
N ASP A 50 6.15 1.90 -18.62
CA ASP A 50 7.41 1.69 -19.32
C ASP A 50 7.45 0.26 -19.91
N ALA A 51 7.74 0.15 -21.21
CA ALA A 51 7.70 -1.13 -21.91
C ALA A 51 8.76 -2.13 -21.43
N TYR A 52 9.85 -1.64 -20.84
CA TYR A 52 10.96 -2.47 -20.37
C TYR A 52 10.82 -2.82 -18.88
N HIS A 53 10.52 -1.83 -18.04
CA HIS A 53 10.45 -1.96 -16.59
C HIS A 53 9.06 -2.38 -16.09
N GLY A 54 8.00 -2.00 -16.81
CA GLY A 54 6.61 -2.24 -16.41
C GLY A 54 6.28 -3.72 -16.17
N PRO A 55 6.57 -4.63 -17.11
CA PRO A 55 6.28 -6.06 -16.91
C PRO A 55 6.97 -6.66 -15.68
N LYS A 56 8.22 -6.27 -15.42
CA LYS A 56 8.98 -6.75 -14.26
C LYS A 56 8.39 -6.21 -12.96
N LEU A 57 8.07 -4.91 -12.91
CA LEU A 57 7.47 -4.28 -11.74
C LEU A 57 6.11 -4.91 -11.42
N THR A 58 5.24 -5.08 -12.41
CA THR A 58 3.92 -5.71 -12.23
C THR A 58 4.06 -7.11 -11.62
N ARG A 59 4.98 -7.93 -12.15
CA ARG A 59 5.23 -9.26 -11.61
C ARG A 59 5.68 -9.21 -10.14
N GLN A 60 6.63 -8.35 -9.80
CA GLN A 60 7.12 -8.20 -8.43
C GLN A 60 6.02 -7.73 -7.46
N LEU A 61 5.17 -6.80 -7.89
CA LEU A 61 4.04 -6.33 -7.08
C LEU A 61 3.04 -7.47 -6.82
N HIS A 62 2.79 -8.33 -7.81
CA HIS A 62 1.93 -9.51 -7.64
C HIS A 62 2.54 -10.53 -6.69
N GLU A 63 3.85 -10.79 -6.79
CA GLU A 63 4.59 -11.70 -5.90
C GLU A 63 4.51 -11.21 -4.44
N TRP A 64 4.83 -9.94 -4.18
CA TRP A 64 4.74 -9.37 -2.84
C TRP A 64 3.32 -9.33 -2.28
N ALA A 65 2.33 -9.05 -3.14
CA ALA A 65 0.93 -9.18 -2.76
C ALA A 65 0.64 -10.61 -2.30
N ALA A 66 0.92 -11.61 -3.14
CA ALA A 66 0.65 -13.01 -2.83
C ALA A 66 1.34 -13.46 -1.53
N GLU A 67 2.60 -13.08 -1.32
CA GLU A 67 3.34 -13.34 -0.08
C GLU A 67 2.69 -12.66 1.13
N GLY A 68 2.32 -11.38 1.01
CA GLY A 68 1.63 -10.64 2.06
C GLY A 68 0.28 -11.25 2.42
N TRP A 69 -0.47 -11.73 1.43
CA TRP A 69 -1.74 -12.43 1.65
C TRP A 69 -1.55 -13.78 2.31
N ALA A 70 -0.58 -14.58 1.86
CA ALA A 70 -0.28 -15.88 2.47
C ALA A 70 0.11 -15.72 3.95
N GLN A 71 0.90 -14.70 4.27
CA GLN A 71 1.22 -14.35 5.66
C GLN A 71 -0.01 -13.90 6.45
N SER A 72 -0.90 -13.08 5.86
CA SER A 72 -2.14 -12.67 6.54
C SER A 72 -3.12 -13.82 6.78
N CYS A 73 -3.20 -14.81 5.88
CA CYS A 73 -4.08 -15.96 6.02
C CYS A 73 -3.51 -17.03 6.96
N GLY A 74 -2.19 -17.04 7.18
CA GLY A 74 -1.52 -17.85 8.18
C GLY A 74 -1.67 -17.31 9.61
N VAL A 75 -2.08 -16.04 9.75
CA VAL A 75 -2.34 -15.37 11.04
C VAL A 75 -3.85 -15.17 11.15
N ASP A 76 -4.50 -16.09 11.86
CA ASP A 76 -5.92 -16.15 12.17
C ASP A 76 -6.88 -16.45 11.00
N GLY A 77 -7.38 -17.70 11.02
CA GLY A 77 -8.45 -18.20 10.15
C GLY A 77 -9.82 -17.54 10.32
N LYS A 78 -9.92 -16.26 10.68
CA LYS A 78 -11.17 -15.49 10.74
C LYS A 78 -10.91 -13.99 10.56
N ASP A 79 -10.74 -13.53 9.32
CA ASP A 79 -11.36 -12.29 8.77
C ASP A 79 -10.57 -11.78 7.56
N THR A 80 -10.95 -12.24 6.37
CA THR A 80 -10.38 -11.80 5.09
C THR A 80 -10.85 -10.41 4.66
N SER A 81 -11.73 -9.74 5.43
CA SER A 81 -12.28 -8.42 5.09
C SER A 81 -11.23 -7.30 5.10
N LYS A 82 -10.12 -7.47 5.85
CA LYS A 82 -9.08 -6.45 6.02
C LYS A 82 -8.22 -6.20 4.78
N HIS A 83 -8.21 -7.12 3.81
CA HIS A 83 -7.29 -7.09 2.66
C HIS A 83 -7.98 -6.80 1.31
N HIS A 84 -9.28 -6.46 1.30
CA HIS A 84 -10.03 -6.18 0.07
C HIS A 84 -9.45 -4.99 -0.75
N HIS A 85 -8.72 -4.07 -0.13
CA HIS A 85 -8.17 -2.87 -0.78
C HIS A 85 -7.14 -3.16 -1.88
N LEU A 86 -6.41 -4.26 -1.78
CA LEU A 86 -5.38 -4.63 -2.75
C LEU A 86 -5.99 -5.22 -4.05
N ARG A 87 -7.28 -5.56 -4.04
CA ARG A 87 -8.04 -6.00 -5.23
C ARG A 87 -8.26 -4.88 -6.25
N VAL A 88 -8.19 -3.62 -5.81
CA VAL A 88 -8.34 -2.43 -6.68
C VAL A 88 -7.11 -2.17 -7.57
N LEU A 89 -5.99 -2.83 -7.30
CA LEU A 89 -4.76 -2.68 -8.10
C LEU A 89 -4.66 -3.69 -9.25
N LEU A 90 -5.55 -4.69 -9.29
CA LEU A 90 -5.46 -5.84 -10.19
C LEU A 90 -6.65 -5.95 -11.17
N ASP A 91 -7.64 -5.05 -11.05
CA ASP A 91 -8.71 -4.80 -12.03
C ASP A 91 -8.44 -3.47 -12.76
#